data_AF-A0A2C4HG32-F1
#
_entry.id   AF-A0A2C4HG32-F1
#
_cell.length_a   1.000
_cell.length_b   1.000
_cell.length_c   1.000
_cell.angle_alpha   90.00
_cell.angle_beta   90.00
_cell.angle_gamma   90.00
#
_symmetry.space_group_name_H-M   'P 1'
#
loop_
_entity.id
_entity.type
_entity.pdbx_description
1 polymer ?
#
loop_
_entity_poly.entity_id
_entity_poly.type
_entity_poly.pdbx_seq_one_letter_code
_entity_poly.pdbx_strand_id
1 'polypeptide(L)' 'MQTRKAYFYVATGENLISASGVAPLEFAMEVLKKLDVFEPGTLHSWYELNKTHEPEHFFHLMNSLNS' A
#
# COMPACT_ATOMS: atom_id res chain seq x y z
N MET A 1 1.61 -6.37 -32.49
CA MET A 1 2.06 -6.81 -31.14
C MET A 1 1.54 -5.77 -30.14
N GLN A 2 0.32 -5.95 -29.62
CA GLN A 2 -0.28 -5.04 -28.65
C GLN A 2 0.22 -5.48 -27.27
N THR A 3 1.15 -4.74 -26.67
CA THR A 3 1.58 -4.99 -25.29
C THR A 3 0.37 -4.88 -24.39
N ARG A 4 0.03 -5.98 -23.72
CA ARG A 4 -1.02 -6.05 -22.69
C ARG A 4 -0.78 -4.89 -21.73
N LYS A 5 -1.64 -3.86 -21.74
CA LYS A 5 -1.70 -2.94 -20.61
C LYS A 5 -2.15 -3.81 -19.44
N ALA A 6 -1.23 -4.14 -18.54
CA ALA A 6 -1.62 -4.55 -17.21
C ALA A 6 -2.58 -3.46 -16.73
N TYR A 7 -3.80 -3.85 -16.33
CA TYR A 7 -4.72 -2.94 -15.69
C TYR A 7 -4.06 -2.58 -14.36
N PHE A 8 -3.23 -1.54 -14.36
CA PHE A 8 -2.65 -0.99 -13.15
C PHE A 8 -3.82 -0.39 -12.39
N TYR A 9 -4.24 -1.07 -11.33
CA TYR A 9 -5.32 -0.60 -10.47
C TYR A 9 -4.95 0.71 -9.75
N VAL A 10 -3.65 1.05 -9.71
CA VAL A 10 -3.09 2.30 -9.18
C VAL A 10 -2.03 2.84 -10.14
N ALA A 11 -2.00 4.16 -10.34
CA ALA A 11 -1.00 4.87 -11.12
C ALA A 11 -0.45 6.05 -10.30
N THR A 12 0.88 6.11 -10.18
CA THR A 12 1.61 7.12 -9.40
C THR A 12 2.43 8.00 -10.34
N GLY A 13 2.23 9.32 -10.25
CA GLY A 13 3.05 10.36 -10.86
C GLY A 13 3.89 11.12 -9.81
N GLU A 14 4.42 12.28 -10.17
CA GLU A 14 5.28 13.06 -9.26
C GLU A 14 4.54 13.56 -8.01
N ASN A 15 3.31 14.04 -8.14
CA ASN A 15 2.49 14.55 -7.03
C ASN A 15 1.01 14.14 -7.15
N LEU A 16 0.70 13.22 -8.06
CA LEU A 16 -0.64 12.73 -8.33
C LEU A 16 -0.65 11.21 -8.20
N ILE A 17 -1.58 10.70 -7.40
CA ILE A 17 -1.88 9.27 -7.29
C ILE A 17 -3.34 9.10 -7.71
N SER A 18 -3.59 8.15 -8.61
CA SER A 18 -4.93 7.79 -9.04
C SER A 18 -5.11 6.29 -8.99
N ALA A 19 -6.33 5.84 -8.72
CA ALA A 19 -6.65 4.42 -8.64
C ALA A 19 -8.06 4.14 -9.16
N SER A 20 -8.28 2.89 -9.56
CA SER A 20 -9.63 2.38 -9.80
C SER A 20 -10.41 2.28 -8.50
N GLY A 21 -11.72 2.50 -8.55
CA GLY A 21 -12.61 2.41 -7.36
C GLY A 21 -12.64 1.02 -6.69
N VAL A 22 -12.09 -0.01 -7.35
CA VAL A 22 -11.98 -1.38 -6.80
C VAL A 22 -10.64 -1.67 -6.11
N ALA A 23 -9.71 -0.71 -6.05
CA ALA A 23 -8.40 -0.87 -5.39
C ALA A 23 -8.14 0.17 -4.28
N PRO A 24 -9.04 0.26 -3.29
CA PRO A 24 -8.90 1.25 -2.21
C PRO A 24 -7.67 1.00 -1.33
N LEU A 25 -7.28 -0.27 -1.13
CA LEU A 25 -6.14 -0.62 -0.28
C LEU A 25 -4.82 -0.22 -0.95
N GLU A 26 -4.64 -0.57 -2.22
CA GLU A 26 -3.45 -0.21 -2.98
C GLU A 26 -3.36 1.32 -3.17
N PHE A 27 -4.49 2.02 -3.33
CA PHE A 27 -4.51 3.49 -3.34
C PHE A 27 -4.00 4.09 -2.03
N ALA A 28 -4.53 3.63 -0.90
CA ALA A 28 -4.12 4.09 0.42
C ALA A 28 -2.62 3.80 0.68
N MET A 29 -2.12 2.64 0.26
CA MET A 29 -0.69 2.29 0.36
C MET A 29 0.19 3.30 -0.37
N GLU A 30 -0.12 3.62 -1.63
CA GLU A 30 0.67 4.58 -2.42
C GLU A 30 0.58 6.01 -1.86
N VAL A 31 -0.59 6.42 -1.35
CA VAL A 31 -0.74 7.73 -0.69
C VAL A 31 0.13 7.81 0.57
N LEU A 32 0.04 6.82 1.45
CA LEU A 32 0.83 6.78 2.69
C LEU A 32 2.33 6.75 2.40
N LYS A 33 2.74 5.97 1.38
CA LYS A 33 4.13 5.92 0.90
C LYS A 33 4.62 7.28 0.42
N LYS A 34 3.79 8.02 -0.33
CA LYS A 34 4.16 9.32 -0.88
C LYS A 34 4.26 10.41 0.18
N LEU A 35 3.41 10.33 1.21
CA LEU A 35 3.44 11.24 2.35
C LEU A 35 4.60 10.95 3.30
N ASP A 36 5.24 9.79 3.19
CA ASP A 36 6.39 9.38 4.00
C ASP A 36 6.09 9.46 5.52
N VAL A 37 4.86 9.07 5.89
CA VAL A 37 4.36 9.14 7.28
C VAL A 37 4.58 7.84 8.07
N PHE A 38 5.02 6.79 7.39
CA PHE A 38 5.40 5.51 7.99
C PHE A 38 6.76 5.08 7.48
N GLU A 39 7.57 4.54 8.38
CA GLU A 39 8.76 3.79 7.99
C GLU A 39 8.38 2.64 7.03
N PRO A 40 9.25 2.27 6.07
CA PRO A 40 8.92 1.28 5.03
C PRO A 40 8.39 -0.06 5.59
N GLY A 41 8.96 -0.53 6.71
CA GLY A 41 8.53 -1.78 7.36
C GLY A 41 7.15 -1.68 8.03
N THR A 42 6.82 -0.52 8.59
CA THR A 42 5.52 -0.22 9.19
C THR A 42 4.44 -0.16 8.10
N LEU A 43 4.70 0.54 7.00
CA LEU A 43 3.77 0.61 5.88
C LEU A 43 3.52 -0.77 5.25
N HIS A 44 4.57 -1.58 5.10
CA HIS A 44 4.44 -2.95 4.60
C HIS A 44 3.58 -3.81 5.52
N SER A 45 3.83 -3.78 6.83
CA SER A 45 3.05 -4.54 7.82
C SER A 45 1.58 -4.11 7.85
N TRP A 46 1.31 -2.81 7.72
CA TRP A 46 -0.03 -2.26 7.60
C TRP A 46 -0.74 -2.78 6.33
N TYR A 47 -0.05 -2.81 5.19
CA TYR A 47 -0.61 -3.30 3.94
C TYR A 47 -0.96 -4.79 4.03
N GLU A 48 -0.03 -5.63 4.50
CA GLU A 48 -0.27 -7.07 4.64
C GLU A 48 -1.43 -7.37 5.60
N LEU A 49 -1.50 -6.70 6.77
CA LEU A 49 -2.62 -6.84 7.69
C LEU A 49 -3.98 -6.58 7.03
N ASN A 50 -4.08 -5.51 6.24
CA ASN A 50 -5.33 -5.17 5.56
C ASN A 50 -5.62 -6.05 4.34
N LYS A 51 -4.59 -6.68 3.75
CA LYS A 51 -4.72 -7.53 2.57
C LYS A 51 -5.11 -8.97 2.91
N THR A 52 -4.46 -9.55 3.91
CA THR A 52 -4.56 -10.98 4.23
C THR A 52 -5.46 -11.25 5.43
N HIS A 53 -5.64 -10.24 6.30
CA HIS A 53 -6.32 -10.37 7.58
C HIS A 53 -5.67 -11.38 8.54
N GLU A 54 -4.40 -11.73 8.31
CA GLU A 54 -3.65 -12.63 9.17
C GLU A 54 -3.18 -11.90 10.45
N PRO A 55 -3.49 -12.42 11.65
CA PRO A 55 -3.13 -11.79 12.92
C PRO A 55 -1.64 -11.51 13.10
N GLU A 56 -0.78 -12.30 12.46
CA GLU A 56 0.67 -12.18 12.49
C GLU A 56 1.13 -10.77 12.05
N HIS A 57 0.50 -10.21 11.02
CA HIS A 57 0.82 -8.87 10.53
C HIS A 57 0.40 -7.76 11.50
N PHE A 58 -0.62 -7.99 12.35
CA PHE A 58 -0.96 -7.06 13.41
C PHE A 58 0.19 -6.96 14.42
N PHE A 59 0.76 -8.08 14.84
CA PHE A 59 1.91 -8.06 15.76
C PHE A 59 3.14 -7.42 15.11
N HIS A 60 3.41 -7.69 13.83
CA HIS A 60 4.48 -7.02 13.10
C HIS A 60 4.28 -5.50 13.02
N LEU A 61 3.06 -5.05 12.70
CA LEU A 61 2.71 -3.64 12.66
C LEU A 61 2.93 -2.98 14.03
N MET A 62 2.38 -3.55 15.11
CA MET A 62 2.49 -2.97 16.45
C MET A 62 3.94 -2.93 16.94
N ASN A 63 4.76 -3.94 16.62
CA ASN A 63 6.18 -3.92 16.95
C ASN A 63 6.93 -2.83 16.18
N SER A 64 6.61 -2.64 14.90
CA SER A 64 7.26 -1.62 14.07
C SER A 64 6.97 -0.17 14.52
N LEU A 65 5.86 0.06 15.22
CA LEU A 65 5.49 1.39 15.75
C LEU A 65 6.24 1.76 17.04
N ASN A 66 6.78 0.77 17.76
CA ASN A 66 7.50 0.96 19.02
C ASN A 66 9.03 0.92 18.86
N SER A 67 9.50 0.88 17.61
CA SER A 67 10.93 0.75 17.26
C SER A 67 11.58 2.11 17.03
#